data_AF-A0A9R0QBR6-F1
#
_entry.id   AF-A0A9R0QBR6-F1
#
_cell.length_a   1.000
_cell.length_b   1.000
_cell.length_c   1.000
_cell.angle_alpha   90.00
_cell.angle_beta   90.00
_cell.angle_gamma   90.00
#
_symmetry.space_group_name_H-M   'P 1'
#
loop_
_entity.id
_entity.type
_entity.pdbx_description
1 polymer ?
#
loop_
_entity_poly.entity_id
_entity_poly.type
_entity_poly.pdbx_seq_one_letter_code
_entity_poly.pdbx_strand_id
1 'polypeptide(L)'
;MEGLLHKLKGLDAYPKVNEDFYKRTLSGGVVTLLSALVMLLLFVSETRSYYYSATETKLVVDTSRGERLRVNFDITFPSIPCTLLSVDTRDISGEQHQDIRHDIEKKRLDSHGNVIESRKEGIGGTKIEKPLQKHGGRLGKGEEYCGTCYGAEESDEQCCNSCEEVREAYKKKGWALTNPDLIDQGTMLKIVDTLLCSLE
;
A
#
# COMPACT_ATOMS: atom_id res chain seq x y z
N MET A 1 -19.83 -59.89 -4.48
CA MET A 1 -20.83 -59.14 -3.68
C MET A 1 -21.36 -59.92 -2.48
N GLU A 2 -21.12 -61.22 -2.36
CA GLU A 2 -21.64 -62.07 -1.26
C GLU A 2 -20.98 -61.77 0.10
N GLY A 3 -19.68 -61.45 0.12
CA GLY A 3 -18.96 -61.14 1.37
C GLY A 3 -19.37 -59.82 2.03
N LEU A 4 -19.83 -58.83 1.24
CA LEU A 4 -20.27 -57.52 1.75
C LEU A 4 -21.67 -57.65 2.37
N LEU A 5 -22.55 -58.41 1.73
CA LEU A 5 -23.87 -58.77 2.27
C LEU A 5 -23.77 -59.59 3.57
N HIS A 6 -22.81 -60.50 3.68
CA HIS A 6 -22.58 -61.26 4.91
C HIS A 6 -22.14 -60.38 6.09
N LYS A 7 -21.33 -59.34 5.84
CA LYS A 7 -20.94 -58.36 6.87
C LYS A 7 -22.08 -57.40 7.25
N LEU A 8 -22.91 -57.01 6.28
CA LEU A 8 -24.11 -56.20 6.53
C LEU A 8 -25.18 -56.97 7.33
N LYS A 9 -25.24 -58.30 7.22
CA LYS A 9 -26.15 -59.16 8.00
C LYS A 9 -25.87 -59.12 9.52
N GLY A 10 -24.65 -58.72 9.92
CA GLY A 10 -24.28 -58.54 11.33
C GLY A 10 -24.61 -57.15 11.91
N LEU A 11 -25.07 -56.20 11.09
CA LEU A 11 -25.45 -54.84 11.51
C LEU A 11 -26.97 -54.69 11.75
N ASP A 12 -27.72 -55.78 11.68
CA ASP A 12 -29.16 -55.80 11.96
C ASP A 12 -29.38 -55.90 13.47
N ALA A 13 -29.64 -54.74 14.12
CA ALA A 13 -29.77 -54.64 15.58
C ALA A 13 -31.12 -55.14 16.13
N TYR A 14 -32.02 -55.65 15.27
CA TYR A 14 -33.35 -56.10 15.66
C TYR A 14 -33.48 -57.62 15.63
N PRO A 15 -34.13 -58.25 16.65
CA PRO A 15 -34.38 -59.68 16.66
C PRO A 15 -35.30 -60.06 15.49
N LYS A 16 -34.91 -61.06 14.70
CA LYS A 16 -35.71 -61.52 13.56
C LYS A 16 -36.95 -62.27 14.03
N VAL A 17 -38.11 -61.79 13.63
CA VAL A 17 -39.40 -62.47 13.83
C VAL A 17 -39.49 -63.74 12.99
N ASN A 18 -40.13 -64.78 13.53
CA ASN A 18 -40.31 -66.07 12.87
C ASN A 18 -41.07 -65.92 11.54
N GLU A 19 -40.67 -66.68 10.51
CA GLU A 19 -41.18 -66.52 9.14
C GLU A 19 -42.68 -66.83 9.00
N ASP A 20 -43.28 -67.56 9.95
CA ASP A 20 -44.70 -67.94 9.94
C ASP A 20 -45.68 -66.77 10.14
N PHE A 21 -45.18 -65.62 10.62
CA PHE A 21 -45.98 -64.40 10.79
C PHE A 21 -45.85 -63.43 9.60
N TYR A 22 -45.06 -63.79 8.58
CA TYR A 22 -44.75 -62.91 7.46
C TYR A 22 -45.42 -63.41 6.16
N LYS A 23 -46.44 -62.68 5.71
CA LYS A 23 -47.02 -62.89 4.38
C LYS A 23 -46.37 -61.95 3.36
N ARG A 24 -45.48 -62.50 2.52
CA ARG A 24 -44.96 -61.82 1.32
C ARG A 24 -46.11 -61.51 0.38
N THR A 25 -46.41 -60.23 0.18
CA THR A 25 -47.34 -59.77 -0.86
C THR A 25 -46.55 -59.05 -1.95
N LEU A 26 -46.85 -59.36 -3.21
CA LEU A 26 -46.21 -58.71 -4.36
C LEU A 26 -46.50 -57.20 -4.36
N SER A 27 -47.72 -56.80 -3.99
CA SER A 27 -48.11 -55.39 -3.85
C SER A 27 -47.30 -54.66 -2.77
N GLY A 28 -47.08 -55.28 -1.61
CA GLY A 28 -46.24 -54.71 -0.55
C GLY A 28 -44.79 -54.50 -1.01
N GLY A 29 -44.21 -55.46 -1.73
CA GLY A 29 -42.86 -55.34 -2.28
C GLY A 29 -42.72 -54.20 -3.30
N VAL A 30 -43.71 -54.02 -4.18
CA VAL A 30 -43.73 -52.90 -5.14
C VAL A 30 -43.82 -51.56 -4.42
N VAL A 31 -44.67 -51.46 -3.39
CA VAL A 31 -44.80 -50.23 -2.58
C VAL A 31 -43.48 -49.91 -1.84
N THR A 32 -42.80 -50.92 -1.28
CA THR A 32 -41.50 -50.72 -0.63
C THR A 32 -40.41 -50.29 -1.61
N LEU A 33 -40.41 -50.83 -2.84
CA LEU A 33 -39.43 -50.45 -3.86
C LEU A 33 -39.65 -49.01 -4.32
N LEU A 34 -40.91 -48.63 -4.56
CA LEU A 34 -41.28 -47.26 -4.93
C LEU A 34 -40.95 -46.27 -3.82
N SER A 35 -41.26 -46.59 -2.56
CA SER A 35 -40.95 -45.70 -1.43
C SER A 35 -39.44 -45.56 -1.23
N ALA A 36 -38.67 -46.65 -1.34
CA ALA A 36 -37.21 -46.60 -1.28
C ALA A 36 -36.60 -45.75 -2.40
N LEU A 37 -37.13 -45.85 -3.63
CA LEU A 37 -36.69 -45.03 -4.75
C LEU A 37 -36.95 -43.54 -4.50
N VAL A 38 -38.16 -43.20 -4.04
CA VAL A 38 -38.52 -41.80 -3.72
C VAL A 38 -37.65 -41.25 -2.59
N MET A 39 -37.45 -42.03 -1.52
CA MET A 39 -36.56 -41.65 -0.41
C MET A 39 -35.13 -41.40 -0.88
N LEU A 40 -34.59 -42.25 -1.76
CA LEU A 40 -33.26 -42.08 -2.34
C LEU A 40 -33.15 -40.82 -3.20
N LEU A 41 -34.15 -40.57 -4.06
CA LEU A 41 -34.18 -39.37 -4.91
C LEU A 41 -34.23 -38.08 -4.09
N LEU A 42 -35.06 -38.05 -3.05
CA LEU A 42 -35.12 -36.91 -2.12
C LEU A 42 -33.78 -36.71 -1.39
N PHE A 43 -33.17 -37.79 -0.91
CA PHE A 43 -31.88 -37.73 -0.23
C PHE A 43 -30.78 -37.14 -1.11
N VAL A 44 -30.69 -37.57 -2.38
CA VAL A 44 -29.71 -37.03 -3.34
C VAL A 44 -29.99 -35.55 -3.65
N SER A 45 -31.27 -35.18 -3.81
CA SER A 45 -31.67 -33.79 -4.09
C SER A 45 -31.29 -32.84 -2.96
N GLU A 46 -31.66 -33.20 -1.72
CA GLU A 46 -31.36 -32.40 -0.53
C GLU A 46 -29.86 -32.30 -0.28
N THR A 47 -29.14 -33.41 -0.46
CA THR A 47 -27.68 -33.42 -0.32
C THR A 47 -27.03 -32.49 -1.35
N ARG A 48 -27.49 -32.50 -2.61
CA ARG A 48 -27.01 -31.58 -3.65
C ARG A 48 -27.31 -30.13 -3.30
N SER A 49 -28.51 -29.84 -2.80
CA SER A 49 -28.91 -28.50 -2.36
C SER A 49 -28.04 -28.02 -1.18
N TYR A 50 -27.78 -28.89 -0.21
CA TYR A 50 -26.90 -28.60 0.94
C TYR A 50 -25.46 -28.29 0.53
N TYR A 51 -24.91 -29.04 -0.43
CA TYR A 51 -23.58 -28.76 -0.99
C TYR A 51 -23.55 -27.52 -1.88
N TYR A 52 -24.70 -27.08 -2.40
CA TYR A 52 -24.79 -25.87 -3.19
C TYR A 52 -24.75 -24.65 -2.26
N SER A 53 -23.58 -24.02 -2.14
CA SER A 53 -23.44 -22.79 -1.37
C SER A 53 -24.02 -21.61 -2.15
N ALA A 54 -25.10 -21.02 -1.63
CA ALA A 54 -25.62 -19.75 -2.11
C ALA A 54 -24.82 -18.59 -1.50
N THR A 55 -24.21 -17.77 -2.36
CA THR A 55 -23.48 -16.58 -1.93
C THR A 55 -24.46 -15.44 -1.66
N GLU A 56 -24.73 -15.16 -0.39
CA GLU A 56 -25.55 -14.02 0.04
C GLU A 56 -24.65 -12.80 0.31
N THR A 57 -24.83 -11.73 -0.47
CA THR A 57 -24.13 -10.46 -0.24
C THR A 57 -24.79 -9.71 0.91
N LYS A 58 -24.08 -9.56 2.03
CA LYS A 58 -24.54 -8.76 3.18
C LYS A 58 -23.80 -7.44 3.24
N LEU A 59 -24.56 -6.35 3.39
CA LEU A 59 -24.02 -5.04 3.70
C LEU A 59 -23.78 -4.98 5.21
N VAL A 60 -22.51 -4.96 5.60
CA VAL A 60 -22.09 -4.78 6.99
C VAL A 60 -21.49 -3.40 7.12
N VAL A 61 -21.80 -2.72 8.21
CA VAL A 61 -21.16 -1.43 8.53
C VAL A 61 -19.69 -1.73 8.85
N ASP A 62 -18.80 -1.21 8.01
CA ASP A 62 -17.37 -1.27 8.31
C ASP A 62 -17.07 -0.37 9.51
N THR A 63 -16.67 -0.99 10.62
CA THR A 63 -16.29 -0.29 11.85
C THR A 63 -14.82 0.12 11.85
N SER A 64 -14.08 -0.18 10.78
CA SER A 64 -12.70 0.24 10.55
C SER A 64 -12.67 1.74 10.23
N ARG A 65 -12.76 2.58 11.27
CA ARG A 65 -12.63 4.04 11.11
C ARG A 65 -11.22 4.41 10.65
N GLY A 66 -11.13 5.10 9.52
CA GLY A 66 -9.94 5.86 9.13
C GLY A 66 -8.86 5.07 8.39
N GLU A 67 -9.18 3.92 7.80
CA GLU A 67 -8.24 3.25 6.90
C GLU A 67 -8.08 4.05 5.61
N ARG A 68 -6.83 4.29 5.20
CA ARG A 68 -6.52 4.94 3.91
C ARG A 68 -6.69 3.92 2.79
N LEU A 69 -7.46 4.28 1.76
CA LEU A 69 -7.57 3.47 0.55
C LEU A 69 -6.23 3.46 -0.19
N ARG A 70 -5.67 2.27 -0.41
CA ARG A 70 -4.46 2.11 -1.23
C ARG A 70 -4.84 2.12 -2.70
N VAL A 71 -4.41 3.14 -3.43
CA VAL A 71 -4.63 3.29 -4.87
C VAL A 71 -3.31 3.09 -5.59
N ASN A 72 -3.21 2.02 -6.38
CA ASN A 72 -2.04 1.76 -7.22
C ASN A 72 -2.40 2.14 -8.66
N PHE A 73 -1.57 2.96 -9.31
CA PHE A 73 -1.75 3.33 -10.71
C PHE A 73 -0.40 3.41 -11.43
N ASP A 74 -0.42 3.07 -12.72
CA ASP A 74 0.71 3.21 -13.65
C ASP A 74 0.17 3.88 -14.92
N ILE A 75 0.55 5.13 -15.16
CA ILE A 75 0.03 5.97 -16.24
C ILE A 75 1.20 6.61 -16.96
N THR A 76 1.17 6.53 -18.30
CA THR A 76 2.20 7.10 -19.17
C THR A 76 1.68 8.33 -19.91
N PHE A 77 2.44 9.43 -19.85
CA PHE A 77 2.15 10.67 -20.58
C PHE A 77 3.19 10.90 -21.69
N PRO A 78 2.86 10.68 -22.98
CA PRO A 78 3.84 10.71 -24.07
C PRO A 78 4.32 12.12 -24.45
N SER A 79 3.55 13.16 -24.13
CA SER A 79 3.82 14.54 -24.60
C SER A 79 3.99 15.55 -23.47
N ILE A 80 4.13 15.10 -22.21
CA ILE A 80 4.26 15.97 -21.04
C ILE A 80 5.53 15.60 -20.26
N PRO A 81 6.40 16.57 -19.92
CA PRO A 81 7.60 16.31 -19.12
C PRO A 81 7.24 15.97 -17.66
N CYS A 82 7.98 15.05 -17.05
CA CYS A 82 7.75 14.60 -15.67
C CYS A 82 7.78 15.72 -14.62
N THR A 83 8.53 16.80 -14.87
CA THR A 83 8.68 17.95 -13.97
C THR A 83 7.41 18.78 -13.83
N LEU A 84 6.51 18.73 -14.82
CA LEU A 84 5.24 19.46 -14.82
C LEU A 84 4.07 18.62 -14.28
N LEU A 85 4.29 17.33 -14.03
CA LEU A 85 3.26 16.44 -13.52
C LEU A 85 3.23 16.52 -11.98
N SER A 86 2.08 16.84 -11.42
CA SER A 86 1.76 16.67 -10.00
C SER A 86 0.59 15.71 -9.84
N VAL A 87 0.48 15.07 -8.68
CA VAL A 87 -0.64 14.19 -8.34
C VAL A 87 -1.30 14.75 -7.10
N ASP A 88 -2.59 15.07 -7.26
CA ASP A 88 -3.44 15.60 -6.20
C ASP A 88 -4.61 14.65 -5.97
N THR A 89 -4.99 14.46 -4.72
CA THR A 89 -6.15 13.65 -4.33
C THR A 89 -7.19 14.54 -3.68
N ARG A 90 -8.45 14.40 -4.10
CA ARG A 90 -9.60 15.06 -3.47
C ARG A 90 -10.64 14.00 -3.12
N ASP A 91 -11.02 13.95 -1.84
CA ASP A 91 -12.10 13.09 -1.36
C ASP A 91 -13.45 13.85 -1.33
N ILE A 92 -14.57 13.12 -1.31
CA ILE A 92 -15.92 13.66 -1.11
C ILE A 92 -16.05 14.40 0.23
N SER A 93 -15.22 14.04 1.21
CA SER A 93 -15.12 14.70 2.51
C SER A 93 -14.49 16.10 2.44
N GLY A 94 -13.94 16.49 1.28
CA GLY A 94 -13.27 17.77 1.08
C GLY A 94 -11.78 17.78 1.45
N GLU A 95 -11.25 16.66 1.98
CA GLU A 95 -9.82 16.48 2.21
C GLU A 95 -9.06 16.53 0.88
N GLN A 96 -8.04 17.39 0.81
CA GLN A 96 -7.21 17.58 -0.37
C GLN A 96 -5.74 17.43 -0.01
N HIS A 97 -5.10 16.41 -0.57
CA HIS A 97 -3.64 16.30 -0.54
C HIS A 97 -3.10 16.73 -1.91
N GLN A 98 -2.22 17.73 -1.92
CA GLN A 98 -1.58 18.25 -3.13
C GLN A 98 -0.14 17.75 -3.22
N ASP A 99 0.35 17.54 -4.44
CA ASP A 99 1.73 17.14 -4.77
C ASP A 99 2.26 15.96 -3.90
N ILE A 100 1.56 14.83 -3.93
CA ILE A 100 1.98 13.63 -3.21
C ILE A 100 3.30 13.11 -3.81
N ARG A 101 4.41 13.23 -3.07
CA ARG A 101 5.75 12.81 -3.53
C ARG A 101 6.27 11.52 -2.92
N HIS A 102 5.77 11.13 -1.74
CA HIS A 102 6.43 10.09 -0.93
C HIS A 102 6.20 8.65 -1.40
N ASP A 103 5.22 8.42 -2.29
CA ASP A 103 4.84 7.07 -2.77
C ASP A 103 4.68 7.01 -4.30
N ILE A 104 5.17 8.02 -5.03
CA ILE A 104 5.04 8.11 -6.49
C ILE A 104 6.43 8.24 -7.12
N GLU A 105 6.81 7.25 -7.93
CA GLU A 105 8.02 7.29 -8.73
C GLU A 105 7.74 7.84 -10.13
N LYS A 106 8.35 8.98 -10.49
CA LYS A 106 8.26 9.54 -11.84
C LYS A 106 9.43 9.03 -12.68
N LYS A 107 9.12 8.32 -13.77
CA LYS A 107 10.11 7.76 -14.71
C LYS A 107 10.02 8.49 -16.03
N ARG A 108 11.15 9.02 -16.51
CA ARG A 108 11.21 9.65 -17.84
C ARG A 108 11.28 8.57 -18.91
N LEU A 109 10.44 8.67 -19.93
CA LEU A 109 10.41 7.72 -21.03
C LEU A 109 11.03 8.33 -22.29
N ASP A 110 11.59 7.47 -23.14
CA ASP A 110 12.00 7.82 -24.49
C ASP A 110 10.81 7.80 -25.47
N SER A 111 11.03 8.21 -26.71
CA SER A 111 10.01 8.19 -27.77
C SER A 111 9.50 6.79 -28.13
N HIS A 112 10.20 5.75 -27.67
CA HIS A 112 9.88 4.34 -27.89
C HIS A 112 9.25 3.68 -26.65
N GLY A 113 8.97 4.46 -25.58
CA GLY A 113 8.38 3.98 -24.34
C GLY A 113 9.35 3.30 -23.36
N ASN A 114 10.66 3.34 -23.60
CA ASN A 114 11.65 2.80 -22.68
C ASN A 114 12.00 3.82 -21.58
N VAL A 115 12.26 3.33 -20.37
CA VAL A 115 12.69 4.18 -19.26
C VAL A 115 14.12 4.67 -19.53
N ILE A 116 14.25 5.99 -19.64
CA ILE A 116 15.55 6.65 -19.62
C ILE A 116 16.01 6.64 -18.17
N GLU A 117 17.16 6.02 -17.89
CA GLU A 117 17.73 5.83 -16.55
C GLU A 117 17.42 7.02 -15.64
N SER A 118 16.42 6.84 -14.78
CA SER A 118 15.95 7.86 -13.88
C SER A 118 16.98 7.95 -12.77
N ARG A 119 17.77 9.04 -12.77
CA ARG A 119 18.41 9.54 -11.54
C ARG A 119 17.33 9.50 -10.47
N LYS A 120 17.44 8.59 -9.50
CA LYS A 120 16.47 8.51 -8.41
C LYS A 120 16.37 9.91 -7.81
N GLU A 121 15.23 10.58 -7.97
CA GLU A 121 14.84 11.77 -7.20
C GLU A 121 14.48 11.36 -5.75
N GLY A 122 15.17 10.35 -5.22
CA GLY A 122 15.23 10.10 -3.80
C GLY A 122 16.29 11.03 -3.22
N ILE A 123 15.91 11.73 -2.15
CA ILE A 123 16.83 12.31 -1.17
C ILE A 123 17.92 11.27 -0.89
N GLY A 124 19.10 11.48 -1.44
CA GLY A 124 20.13 10.46 -1.57
C GLY A 124 20.81 10.50 -2.93
N GLY A 125 21.24 11.70 -3.35
CA GLY A 125 22.16 11.83 -4.48
C GLY A 125 23.37 10.91 -4.28
N THR A 126 23.86 10.35 -5.40
CA THR A 126 25.20 9.73 -5.52
C THR A 126 26.15 10.38 -4.52
N LYS A 127 26.71 9.60 -3.57
CA LYS A 127 27.63 10.08 -2.53
C LYS A 127 28.38 11.31 -3.00
N ILE A 128 27.91 12.48 -2.57
CA ILE A 128 28.61 13.74 -2.81
C ILE A 128 29.81 13.61 -1.87
N GLU A 129 30.91 13.06 -2.37
CA GLU A 129 32.05 12.79 -1.51
C GLU A 129 32.66 14.09 -0.94
N LYS A 130 32.22 15.27 -1.43
CA LYS A 130 32.70 16.59 -1.01
C LYS A 130 31.61 17.65 -1.19
N PRO A 131 31.23 18.41 -0.15
CA PRO A 131 30.22 19.45 -0.27
C PRO A 131 30.70 20.53 -1.25
N LEU A 132 29.74 21.15 -1.94
CA LEU A 132 29.99 22.31 -2.80
C LEU A 132 30.32 23.51 -1.91
N GLN A 133 31.39 24.24 -2.23
CA GLN A 133 31.72 25.48 -1.53
C GLN A 133 31.08 26.69 -2.23
N LYS A 134 30.85 27.77 -1.47
CA LYS A 134 30.37 29.07 -1.96
C LYS A 134 31.14 29.59 -3.17
N HIS A 135 32.48 29.50 -3.14
CA HIS A 135 33.36 30.04 -4.20
C HIS A 135 33.40 29.20 -5.49
N GLY A 136 32.62 28.12 -5.56
CA GLY A 136 32.63 27.20 -6.69
C GLY A 136 33.81 26.22 -6.60
N GLY A 137 33.50 24.96 -6.36
CA GLY A 137 34.51 23.91 -6.19
C GLY A 137 34.04 22.82 -5.24
N ARG A 138 34.77 21.70 -5.22
CA ARG A 138 34.59 20.61 -4.24
C ARG A 138 35.67 20.71 -3.18
N LEU A 139 35.31 20.56 -1.91
CA LEU A 139 36.21 20.66 -0.75
C LEU A 139 37.56 19.94 -0.95
N GLY A 140 38.65 20.71 -1.00
CA GLY A 140 40.02 20.20 -1.04
C GLY A 140 40.38 19.43 0.24
N LYS A 141 41.40 18.55 0.17
CA LYS A 141 41.95 17.93 1.39
C LYS A 141 42.72 19.01 2.15
N GLY A 142 42.14 19.54 3.23
CA GLY A 142 42.75 20.57 4.09
C GLY A 142 42.18 21.98 3.95
N GLU A 143 41.11 22.16 3.17
CA GLU A 143 40.35 23.41 3.11
C GLU A 143 39.22 23.40 4.16
N GLU A 144 38.95 24.55 4.75
CA GLU A 144 37.79 24.74 5.64
C GLU A 144 36.51 24.89 4.80
N TYR A 145 35.43 24.30 5.30
CA TYR A 145 34.14 24.38 4.61
C TYR A 145 33.59 25.82 4.71
N CYS A 146 33.23 26.38 3.56
CA CYS A 146 32.63 27.70 3.44
C CYS A 146 31.23 27.58 2.80
N GLY A 147 30.20 27.70 3.62
CA GLY A 147 28.80 27.73 3.18
C GLY A 147 28.35 29.11 2.69
N THR A 148 27.22 29.13 1.98
CA THR A 148 26.63 30.34 1.37
C THR A 148 25.70 31.07 2.34
N CYS A 149 25.75 32.39 2.45
CA CYS A 149 24.74 33.13 3.23
C CYS A 149 23.52 33.56 2.38
N TYR A 150 23.18 32.79 1.33
CA TYR A 150 22.04 33.02 0.44
C TYR A 150 21.91 34.47 -0.09
N GLY A 151 23.04 35.14 -0.33
CA GLY A 151 23.10 36.50 -0.86
C GLY A 151 23.05 37.62 0.18
N ALA A 152 22.99 37.31 1.47
CA ALA A 152 23.03 38.31 2.55
C ALA A 152 24.45 38.71 3.00
N GLU A 153 25.46 38.39 2.20
CA GLU A 153 26.87 38.59 2.51
C GLU A 153 27.25 40.08 2.41
N GLU A 154 28.16 40.50 3.29
CA GLU A 154 28.73 41.85 3.31
C GLU A 154 30.01 41.92 2.48
N SER A 155 30.77 40.82 2.42
CA SER A 155 31.95 40.66 1.59
C SER A 155 31.96 39.31 0.87
N ASP A 156 32.69 39.23 -0.24
CA ASP A 156 32.83 37.99 -1.00
C ASP A 156 33.49 36.87 -0.18
N GLU A 157 34.28 37.20 0.84
CA GLU A 157 34.95 36.25 1.75
C GLU A 157 34.08 35.80 2.94
N GLN A 158 32.91 36.41 3.15
CA GLN A 158 32.04 36.02 4.28
C GLN A 158 31.39 34.66 4.01
N CYS A 159 31.67 33.67 4.86
CA CYS A 159 31.05 32.35 4.85
C CYS A 159 30.00 32.27 5.95
N CYS A 160 28.89 31.57 5.69
CA CYS A 160 27.94 31.18 6.73
C CYS A 160 27.95 29.66 6.84
N ASN A 161 28.24 29.14 8.03
CA ASN A 161 28.32 27.72 8.30
C ASN A 161 27.21 27.25 9.26
N SER A 162 26.52 28.18 9.95
CA SER A 162 25.42 27.90 10.87
C SER A 162 24.15 28.70 10.53
N CYS A 163 22.98 28.23 11.00
CA CYS A 163 21.71 28.94 10.80
C CYS A 163 21.70 30.33 11.47
N GLU A 164 22.40 30.46 12.60
CA GLU A 164 22.55 31.72 13.33
C GLU A 164 23.33 32.75 12.50
N GLU A 165 24.44 32.36 11.87
CA GLU A 165 25.23 33.23 10.98
C GLU A 165 24.42 33.73 9.77
N VAL A 166 23.60 32.87 9.17
CA VAL A 166 22.70 33.28 8.08
C VAL A 166 21.67 34.28 8.58
N ARG A 167 21.07 34.04 9.75
CA ARG A 167 20.07 34.93 10.34
C ARG A 167 20.68 36.30 10.70
N GLU A 168 21.89 36.34 11.24
CA GLU A 168 22.60 37.58 11.53
C GLU A 168 22.91 38.36 10.24
N ALA A 169 23.34 37.67 9.18
CA ALA A 169 23.59 38.30 7.88
C ALA A 169 22.31 38.93 7.30
N TYR A 170 21.18 38.23 7.35
CA TYR A 170 19.88 38.75 6.94
C TYR A 170 19.42 39.93 7.80
N LYS A 171 19.62 39.86 9.12
CA LYS A 171 19.30 40.95 10.05
C LYS A 171 20.09 42.22 9.74
N LYS A 172 21.37 42.11 9.40
CA LYS A 172 22.21 43.25 8.97
C LYS A 172 21.70 43.90 7.68
N LYS A 173 21.18 43.10 6.74
CA LYS A 173 20.58 43.59 5.47
C LYS A 173 19.12 44.06 5.63
N GLY A 174 18.51 43.83 6.80
CA GLY A 174 17.09 44.11 7.04
C GLY A 174 16.14 43.18 6.29
N TRP A 175 16.58 41.99 5.91
CA TRP A 175 15.76 41.00 5.21
C TRP A 175 15.05 40.06 6.19
N ALA A 176 13.80 39.74 5.90
CA ALA A 176 13.03 38.74 6.66
C ALA A 176 13.27 37.35 6.07
N LEU A 177 13.47 36.36 6.94
CA LEU A 177 13.61 34.97 6.52
C LEU A 177 12.22 34.38 6.24
N THR A 178 11.83 34.27 4.96
CA THR A 178 10.48 33.84 4.57
C THR A 178 10.31 32.33 4.47
N ASN A 179 11.39 31.58 4.20
CA ASN A 179 11.36 30.13 3.97
C ASN A 179 12.59 29.45 4.62
N PRO A 180 12.51 29.03 5.90
CA PRO A 180 13.63 28.40 6.60
C PRO A 180 14.02 27.02 6.03
N ASP A 181 13.11 26.33 5.34
CA ASP A 181 13.34 25.00 4.75
C ASP A 181 14.34 25.01 3.57
N LEU A 182 14.68 26.18 3.04
CA LEU A 182 15.64 26.35 1.95
C LEU A 182 17.09 26.55 2.44
N ILE A 183 17.31 26.60 3.76
CA ILE A 183 18.64 26.77 4.36
C ILE A 183 19.29 25.40 4.61
N ASP A 184 20.31 25.10 3.81
CA ASP A 184 21.09 23.86 3.86
C ASP A 184 21.91 23.74 5.16
N GLN A 185 22.31 24.87 5.77
CA GLN A 185 23.04 24.84 7.05
C GLN A 185 22.20 24.31 8.22
N GLY A 186 20.87 24.26 8.09
CA GLY A 186 19.96 23.73 9.11
C GLY A 186 19.66 22.23 8.96
N THR A 187 20.15 21.57 7.90
CA THR A 187 19.73 20.21 7.54
C THR A 187 20.74 19.12 7.88
N MET A 188 21.98 19.48 8.26
CA MET A 188 23.01 18.51 8.68
C MET A 188 22.74 17.90 10.07
N LEU A 189 21.94 18.58 10.92
CA LEU A 189 21.46 18.04 12.19
C LEU A 189 19.98 17.67 12.07
N LYS A 190 19.69 16.37 12.10
CA LYS A 190 18.32 15.85 12.04
C LYS A 190 17.44 16.46 13.14
N ILE A 191 16.28 16.99 12.72
CA ILE A 191 15.02 17.22 13.45
C ILE A 191 15.03 18.32 14.53
N VAL A 192 16.15 18.63 15.19
CA VAL A 192 16.15 19.61 16.30
C VAL A 192 16.39 21.05 15.81
N ASP A 193 17.20 21.26 14.77
CA ASP A 193 17.62 22.61 14.36
C ASP A 193 16.61 23.37 13.49
N THR A 194 15.73 22.68 12.75
CA THR A 194 14.65 23.34 11.99
C THR A 194 13.63 24.02 12.93
N LEU A 195 13.43 23.44 14.11
CA LEU A 195 12.62 24.04 15.18
C LEU A 195 13.32 25.26 15.80
N LEU A 196 14.64 25.19 16.04
CA LEU A 196 15.42 26.31 16.60
C LEU A 196 15.50 27.52 15.67
N CYS A 197 15.56 27.34 14.34
CA CYS A 197 15.62 28.48 13.42
C CYS A 197 14.26 29.20 13.25
N SER A 198 13.15 28.58 13.69
CA SER A 198 11.80 29.16 13.71
C SER A 198 11.31 29.63 15.09
N LEU A 199 11.93 29.16 16.18
CA LEU A 199 11.53 29.45 17.57
C LEU A 199 12.57 30.33 18.28
N GLU A 200 12.71 31.57 17.83
CA GLU A 200 12.96 32.81 18.60
C GLU A 200 13.06 34.01 17.65
#